data_AF-M2Y8F1-F1
#
_entry.id   AF-M2Y8F1-F1
#
_cell.length_a   1.000
_cell.length_b   1.000
_cell.length_c   1.000
_cell.angle_alpha   90.00
_cell.angle_beta   90.00
_cell.angle_gamma   90.00
#
_symmetry.space_group_name_H-M   'P 1'
#
loop_
_entity.id
_entity.type
_entity.pdbx_description
1 polymer ?
#
loop_
_entity_poly.entity_id
_entity_poly.type
_entity_poly.pdbx_seq_one_letter_code
_entity_poly.pdbx_strand_id
1 'polypeptide(L)' 'MRFLDFSDYFCTAEVCPPVIGNVLVYLDDNHVSGTYMSTMSAIAEKAITEALGWADDHAEEPPPGG' A
#
# COMPACT_ATOMS: atom_id res chain seq x y z
N MET A 1 15.40 -9.17 7.76
CA MET A 1 14.08 -8.60 8.09
C MET A 1 14.14 -7.10 7.85
N ARG A 2 13.14 -6.54 7.17
CA ARG A 2 12.93 -5.10 6.96
C ARG A 2 11.54 -4.75 7.45
N PHE A 3 11.37 -3.57 8.02
CA PHE A 3 10.07 -3.03 8.39
C PHE A 3 9.70 -1.95 7.37
N LEU A 4 8.50 -2.06 6.81
CA LEU A 4 7.91 -1.05 5.95
C LEU A 4 6.83 -0.35 6.78
N ASP A 5 7.00 0.95 6.95
CA ASP A 5 6.06 1.79 7.67
C ASP A 5 5.20 2.54 6.67
N PHE A 6 3.89 2.32 6.74
CA PHE A 6 2.89 2.99 5.92
C PHE A 6 2.00 3.91 6.74
N SER A 7 2.27 4.13 8.03
CA SER A 7 1.39 4.87 8.93
C SER A 7 1.03 6.26 8.41
N ASP A 8 1.91 6.95 7.69
CA ASP A 8 1.64 8.26 7.09
C ASP A 8 0.51 8.24 6.03
N TYR A 9 0.22 7.08 5.44
CA TYR A 9 -0.91 6.93 4.52
C TYR A 9 -2.23 6.74 5.26
N PHE A 10 -2.19 6.14 6.46
CA PHE A 10 -3.40 5.81 7.24
C PHE A 10 -3.74 6.84 8.32
N CYS A 11 -2.73 7.57 8.80
CA CYS A 11 -2.82 8.35 10.02
C CYS A 11 -2.29 9.76 9.83
N THR A 12 -2.92 10.71 10.53
CA THR A 12 -2.29 12.00 10.85
C THR A 12 -1.43 11.82 12.10
N ALA A 13 -0.80 12.91 12.56
CA ALA A 13 -0.07 12.91 13.82
C ALA A 13 -0.95 12.59 15.05
N GLU A 14 -2.27 12.70 14.93
CA GLU A 14 -3.21 12.67 16.06
C GLU A 14 -4.22 11.52 15.96
N VAL A 15 -4.62 11.12 14.74
CA VAL A 15 -5.69 10.16 14.53
C VAL A 15 -5.50 9.40 13.22
N CYS A 16 -5.99 8.17 13.15
CA CYS A 16 -6.15 7.42 11.91
C CYS A 16 -7.61 7.50 11.46
N PRO A 17 -7.97 8.43 10.54
CA PRO A 17 -9.36 8.68 10.20
C PRO A 17 -10.00 7.49 9.48
N PRO A 18 -11.31 7.23 9.71
CA PRO A 18 -12.00 6.13 9.05
C PRO A 18 -12.28 6.37 7.58
N VAL A 19 -12.10 7.61 7.07
CA VAL A 19 -12.34 7.98 5.67
C VAL A 19 -11.23 8.92 5.21
N ILE A 20 -10.61 8.62 4.07
CA ILE A 20 -9.61 9.46 3.41
C ILE A 20 -9.99 9.57 1.94
N GLY A 21 -10.06 10.79 1.40
CA GLY A 21 -10.37 11.00 -0.02
C GLY A 21 -11.71 10.43 -0.45
N ASN A 22 -12.72 10.45 0.42
CA ASN A 22 -14.04 9.81 0.22
C ASN A 22 -14.01 8.28 0.12
N VAL A 23 -12.94 7.63 0.55
CA VAL A 23 -12.83 6.16 0.63
C VAL A 23 -12.80 5.72 2.08
N LEU A 24 -13.65 4.76 2.45
CA LEU A 24 -13.66 4.13 3.77
C LEU A 24 -12.35 3.36 3.97
N VAL A 25 -11.57 3.71 4.99
CA VAL A 25 -10.25 3.15 5.27
C VAL A 25 -10.36 1.80 5.95
N TYR A 26 -11.19 1.68 6.98
CA TYR A 26 -11.30 0.47 7.80
C TYR A 26 -12.63 -0.25 7.55
N LEU A 27 -12.55 -1.58 7.44
CA LEU A 27 -13.72 -2.46 7.40
C LEU A 27 -14.28 -2.70 8.81
N ASP A 28 -13.39 -2.87 9.78
CA ASP A 28 -13.67 -3.07 11.20
C ASP A 28 -12.53 -2.49 12.07
N ASP A 29 -12.36 -2.96 13.30
CA ASP A 29 -11.36 -2.46 14.26
C ASP A 29 -9.90 -2.79 13.89
N ASN A 30 -9.66 -3.73 12.96
CA ASN A 30 -8.31 -4.20 12.66
C ASN A 30 -8.04 -4.48 11.16
N HIS A 31 -9.04 -4.40 10.29
CA HIS A 31 -8.89 -4.62 8.85
C HIS A 31 -9.03 -3.34 8.04
N VAL A 32 -8.08 -3.12 7.12
CA VAL A 32 -8.20 -2.10 6.07
C VAL A 32 -9.19 -2.59 5.01
N SER A 33 -10.05 -1.71 4.52
CA SER A 33 -11.00 -2.03 3.45
C SER A 33 -10.26 -2.39 2.16
N GLY A 34 -10.81 -3.35 1.40
CA GLY A 34 -10.23 -3.73 0.11
C GLY A 34 -10.17 -2.56 -0.87
N THR A 35 -11.17 -1.67 -0.85
CA THR A 35 -11.19 -0.48 -1.71
C THR A 35 -10.04 0.47 -1.39
N TYR A 36 -9.74 0.70 -0.11
CA TYR A 36 -8.60 1.53 0.27
C TYR A 36 -7.27 0.84 -0.03
N MET A 37 -7.13 -0.47 0.22
CA MET A 37 -5.92 -1.20 -0.17
C MET A 37 -5.66 -1.20 -1.68
N SER A 38 -6.71 -1.18 -2.51
CA SER A 38 -6.56 -1.03 -3.96
C SER A 38 -5.98 0.32 -4.37
N THR A 39 -6.20 1.41 -3.60
CA THR A 39 -5.53 2.69 -3.87
C THR A 39 -4.08 2.69 -3.39
N MET A 40 -3.73 1.81 -2.46
CA MET A 40 -2.38 1.65 -1.90
C MET A 40 -1.50 0.66 -2.67
N SER A 41 -2.06 -0.13 -3.58
CA SER A 41 -1.38 -1.26 -4.23
C SER A 41 -0.04 -0.89 -4.86
N ALA A 42 0.00 0.16 -5.69
CA ALA A 42 1.22 0.60 -6.36
C ALA A 42 2.29 1.11 -5.38
N ILE A 43 1.87 1.72 -4.27
CA ILE A 43 2.79 2.23 -3.22
C ILE A 43 3.38 1.04 -2.45
N ALA A 44 2.54 0.07 -2.07
CA ALA A 44 2.98 -1.13 -1.37
C ALA A 44 3.87 -2.01 -2.25
N GLU A 45 3.50 -2.22 -3.51
CA GLU A 45 4.28 -2.98 -4.49
C GLU A 45 5.68 -2.40 -4.64
N LYS A 46 5.79 -1.09 -4.89
CA LYS A 46 7.08 -0.41 -4.99
C LYS A 46 7.94 -0.61 -3.74
N ALA A 47 7.37 -0.37 -2.56
CA ALA A 47 8.12 -0.49 -1.31
C ALA A 47 8.58 -1.93 -1.04
N ILE A 48 7.76 -2.92 -1.38
CA ILE A 48 8.09 -4.34 -1.22
C ILE A 48 9.18 -4.76 -2.21
N THR A 49 9.03 -4.41 -3.50
CA THR A 49 10.02 -4.81 -4.51
C THR A 49 11.38 -4.16 -4.24
N GLU A 50 11.42 -2.87 -3.88
CA GLU A 50 12.65 -2.20 -3.47
C GLU A 50 13.29 -2.85 -2.22
N ALA A 51 12.49 -3.19 -1.21
CA ALA A 51 13.00 -3.78 0.03
C ALA A 51 13.55 -5.21 -0.15
N LEU A 52 13.03 -5.93 -1.14
CA LEU A 52 13.47 -7.29 -1.48
C LEU A 52 14.58 -7.30 -2.54
N GLY A 53 14.83 -6.17 -3.20
CA GLY A 53 15.71 -6.08 -4.37
C GLY A 53 15.07 -6.66 -5.64
N TRP A 54 13.75 -6.86 -5.63
CA TRP A 54 12.99 -7.46 -6.73
C TRP A 54 12.84 -6.55 -7.96
N ALA A 55 13.11 -5.25 -7.78
CA ALA A 55 13.05 -4.28 -8.87
C ALA A 55 14.13 -4.51 -9.94
N ASP A 56 15.21 -5.21 -9.62
CA ASP A 56 16.32 -5.49 -10.53
C ASP A 56 16.09 -6.78 -11.36
N ASP A 57 15.24 -7.71 -10.90
CA ASP A 57 14.88 -8.98 -11.54
C ASP A 57 13.59 -8.93 -12.36
N HIS A 58 12.65 -8.03 -12.04
CA HIS A 58 11.41 -7.84 -12.82
C HIS A 58 11.53 -6.81 -13.95
N ALA A 59 12.71 -6.21 -14.18
CA ALA A 59 12.95 -5.35 -15.34
C ALA A 59 12.79 -6.08 -16.69
N GLU A 60 12.73 -7.41 -16.69
CA GLU A 60 12.57 -8.25 -17.89
C GLU A 60 11.14 -8.78 -18.11
N GLU A 61 10.20 -8.58 -17.15
CA GLU A 61 8.83 -9.02 -17.35
C GLU A 61 8.01 -7.95 -18.10
N PRO A 62 7.58 -8.22 -19.35
CA PRO A 62 6.71 -7.29 -20.06
C PRO A 62 5.37 -7.16 -19.33
N PRO A 63 4.72 -5.98 -19.36
CA PRO A 63 3.44 -5.77 -18.71
C PRO A 63 2.41 -6.79 -19.25
N PRO A 64 1.52 -7.34 -18.39
CA PRO A 64 0.47 -8.22 -18.87
C PRO A 64 -0.54 -7.43 -19.70
N GLY A 65 -0.44 -7.57 -21.03
CA GLY A 65 -1.47 -7.21 -22.00
C GLY A 65 -1.26 -5.86 -22.69
N GLY A 66 -1.13 -5.89 -24.01
CA GLY A 66 -1.28 -4.74 -24.90
C GLY A 66 -2.72 -4.42 -25.26
#